data_AF-A0A117UXW6-F1
#
_entry.id   AF-A0A117UXW6-F1
#
_cell.length_a   1.000
_cell.length_b   1.000
_cell.length_c   1.000
_cell.angle_alpha   90.00
_cell.angle_beta   90.00
_cell.angle_gamma   90.00
#
_symmetry.space_group_name_H-M   'P 1'
#
loop_
_entity.id
_entity.type
_entity.pdbx_description
1 polymer ?
#
loop_
_entity_poly.entity_id
_entity_poly.type
_entity_poly.pdbx_seq_one_letter_code
_entity_poly.pdbx_strand_id
1 'polypeptide(L)'
;MQLISVASRIDGVLQDLSQTGARISLCSPPPRQGRDVLLRWPGQELFGQIVWSNGLDVGVAFHSPISHEELVETVGRDLPPPLTTSHSVL
;
A
#
# COMPACT_ATOMS: atom_id res chain seq x y z
N MET A 1 -7.78 -1.19 1.56
CA MET A 1 -6.53 -1.69 2.19
C MET A 1 -6.65 -1.54 3.70
N GLN A 2 -5.88 -2.28 4.50
CA GLN A 2 -5.93 -2.19 5.97
C GLN A 2 -4.56 -1.91 6.55
N LEU A 3 -4.48 -0.95 7.46
CA LEU A 3 -3.32 -0.65 8.27
C LEU A 3 -3.56 -1.22 9.67
N ILE A 4 -2.71 -2.15 10.09
CA ILE A 4 -2.81 -2.86 11.37
C ILE A 4 -1.63 -2.39 12.21
N SER A 5 -1.91 -1.70 13.31
CA SER A 5 -0.96 -1.44 14.38
C SER A 5 -1.26 -2.36 15.57
N VAL A 6 -0.30 -2.52 16.48
CA VAL A 6 -0.49 -3.27 17.74
C VAL A 6 -1.72 -2.79 18.53
N ALA A 7 -2.08 -1.51 18.39
CA ALA A 7 -3.18 -0.90 19.12
C ALA A 7 -4.50 -0.79 18.33
N SER A 8 -4.48 -0.89 17.00
CA SER A 8 -5.65 -0.57 16.19
C SER A 8 -5.56 -1.13 14.78
N ARG A 9 -6.71 -1.46 14.20
CA ARG A 9 -6.87 -1.77 12.78
C ARG A 9 -7.66 -0.64 12.13
N ILE A 10 -7.10 -0.07 11.08
CA ILE A 10 -7.64 1.11 10.40
C ILE A 10 -7.76 0.78 8.92
N ASP A 11 -8.97 0.94 8.39
CA ASP A 11 -9.20 0.83 6.96
C ASP A 11 -8.75 2.14 6.27
N GLY A 12 -8.16 1.99 5.09
CA GLY A 12 -7.63 3.11 4.32
C GLY A 12 -7.50 2.81 2.83
N VAL A 13 -7.25 3.88 2.08
CA VAL A 13 -7.02 3.87 0.64
C VAL A 13 -5.53 4.08 0.40
N LEU A 14 -4.92 3.16 -0.34
CA LEU A 14 -3.55 3.30 -0.81
C LEU A 14 -3.53 4.37 -1.91
N GLN A 15 -2.82 5.46 -1.66
CA GLN A 15 -2.73 6.58 -2.60
C GLN A 15 -1.48 6.54 -3.46
N ASP A 16 -0.41 5.97 -2.92
CA ASP A 16 0.87 5.85 -3.61
C ASP A 16 1.62 4.65 -3.04
N LEU A 17 2.31 3.92 -3.91
CA LEU A 17 3.13 2.77 -3.53
C LEU A 17 4.45 2.83 -4.27
N SER A 18 5.53 2.74 -3.51
CA SER A 18 6.90 2.65 -3.97
C SER A 18 7.55 1.40 -3.39
N GLN A 19 8.74 1.04 -3.89
CA GLN A 19 9.49 -0.09 -3.36
C GLN A 19 9.85 0.07 -1.88
N THR A 20 9.98 1.31 -1.41
CA THR A 20 10.48 1.62 -0.05
C THR A 20 9.37 2.09 0.89
N GLY A 21 8.14 2.25 0.42
CA GLY A 21 7.06 2.77 1.26
C GLY A 21 5.77 3.04 0.51
N ALA A 22 4.76 3.42 1.26
CA ALA A 22 3.42 3.71 0.77
C ALA A 22 2.85 4.98 1.40
N ARG A 23 2.03 5.68 0.63
CA ARG A 23 1.15 6.74 1.13
C ARG A 23 -0.27 6.20 1.25
N ILE A 24 -0.89 6.41 2.40
CA ILE A 24 -2.22 5.89 2.70
C ILE A 24 -3.07 7.01 3.26
N SER A 25 -4.28 7.17 2.72
CA SER A 25 -5.32 7.98 3.34
C SER A 25 -6.16 7.07 4.25
N LEU A 26 -6.17 7.35 5.55
CA LEU A 26 -6.92 6.57 6.53
C LEU A 26 -8.32 7.14 6.74
N CYS A 27 -9.27 6.28 7.09
CA CYS A 27 -10.63 6.71 7.47
C CYS A 27 -10.71 7.26 8.91
N SER A 28 -9.62 7.14 9.69
CA SER A 28 -9.53 7.60 11.07
C SER A 28 -8.15 8.18 11.37
N PRO A 29 -7.99 8.94 12.47
CA PRO A 29 -6.73 9.57 12.80
C PRO A 29 -5.58 8.56 12.88
N PRO A 30 -4.44 8.84 12.25
CA PRO A 30 -3.35 7.89 12.19
C PRO A 30 -2.67 7.64 13.53
N PRO A 31 -2.02 6.48 13.69
CA PRO A 31 -1.10 6.27 14.81
C PRO A 31 0.04 7.30 14.77
N ARG A 32 0.65 7.55 15.93
CA ARG A 32 1.77 8.50 16.04
C ARG A 32 2.93 8.11 15.11
N GLN A 33 3.63 9.11 14.60
CA GLN A 33 4.88 8.93 13.86
C GLN A 33 5.89 8.10 14.68
N GLY A 34 6.68 7.27 14.00
CA GLY A 34 7.66 6.35 14.60
C GLY A 34 7.05 5.04 15.11
N ARG A 35 5.76 4.78 14.86
CA ARG A 35 5.12 3.51 15.21
C ARG A 35 5.23 2.51 14.06
N ASP A 36 5.56 1.28 14.43
CA ASP A 36 5.53 0.15 13.51
C ASP A 36 4.07 -0.24 13.21
N VAL A 37 3.84 -0.53 11.94
CA VAL A 37 2.55 -0.86 11.36
C VAL A 37 2.73 -1.99 10.35
N LEU A 38 1.72 -2.84 10.27
CA LEU A 38 1.58 -3.86 9.26
C LEU A 38 0.55 -3.38 8.25
N LEU A 39 0.97 -3.18 7.00
CA LEU A 39 0.06 -2.94 5.89
C LEU A 39 -0.39 -4.28 5.35
N ARG A 40 -1.70 -4.40 5.14
CA ARG A 40 -2.32 -5.57 4.50
C ARG A 40 -3.19 -5.11 3.34
N TRP A 41 -2.92 -5.63 2.15
CA TRP A 41 -3.78 -5.50 0.97
C TRP A 41 -3.97 -6.87 0.32
N PRO A 42 -4.86 -7.00 -0.70
CA PRO A 42 -5.18 -8.30 -1.26
C PRO A 42 -3.94 -9.06 -1.76
N GLY A 43 -3.54 -10.10 -1.03
CA GLY A 43 -2.42 -10.97 -1.37
C GLY A 43 -1.06 -10.58 -0.78
N GLN A 44 -0.94 -9.45 -0.07
CA GLN A 44 0.34 -9.04 0.52
C GLN A 44 0.20 -8.43 1.92
N GLU A 45 1.23 -8.67 2.73
CA GLU A 45 1.41 -8.12 4.06
C GLU A 45 2.83 -7.59 4.24
N LEU A 46 2.96 -6.32 4.59
CA LEU A 46 4.26 -5.66 4.73
C LEU A 46 4.38 -4.94 6.06
N PHE A 47 5.54 -5.11 6.69
CA PHE A 47 5.92 -4.35 7.86
C PHE A 47 6.57 -3.04 7.46
N GLY A 48 6.12 -1.96 8.09
CA GLY A 48 6.72 -0.65 7.94
C GLY A 48 6.53 0.21 9.17
N GLN A 49 7.01 1.44 9.08
CA GLN A 49 6.93 2.43 10.13
C GLN A 49 6.34 3.72 9.60
N ILE A 50 5.47 4.35 10.40
CA ILE A 50 4.93 5.67 10.06
C ILE A 50 6.04 6.70 10.13
N VAL A 51 6.48 7.21 8.99
CA VAL A 51 7.54 8.22 8.89
C VAL A 51 7.01 9.64 8.89
N TRP A 52 5.74 9.84 8.52
CA TRP A 52 5.04 11.13 8.63
C TRP A 52 3.53 10.91 8.67
N SER A 53 2.82 11.88 9.23
CA SER A 53 1.37 11.97 9.14
C SER A 53 0.93 13.42 8.90
N ASN A 54 -0.06 13.62 8.05
CA ASN A 54 -0.66 14.91 7.76
C ASN A 54 -2.19 14.77 7.69
N GLY A 55 -2.87 15.16 8.76
CA GLY A 55 -4.32 14.94 8.89
C GLY A 55 -4.65 13.44 8.88
N LEU A 56 -5.32 12.98 7.82
CA LEU A 56 -5.68 11.57 7.62
C LEU A 56 -4.69 10.82 6.72
N ASP A 57 -3.73 11.52 6.12
CA ASP A 57 -2.71 10.92 5.28
C ASP A 57 -1.51 10.49 6.10
N VAL A 58 -0.98 9.30 5.80
CA VAL A 58 0.26 8.79 6.39
C VAL A 58 1.21 8.32 5.33
N GLY A 59 2.49 8.56 5.59
CA GLY A 59 3.58 7.87 4.92
C GLY A 59 4.08 6.74 5.77
N VAL A 60 4.13 5.54 5.20
CA VAL A 60 4.72 4.37 5.82
C VAL A 60 5.95 3.99 5.02
N ALA A 61 7.11 3.93 5.68
CA ALA A 61 8.33 3.38 5.11
C ALA A 61 8.42 1.90 5.42
N PHE A 62 8.71 1.06 4.43
CA PHE A 62 8.83 -0.38 4.63
C PHE A 62 10.15 -0.73 5.31
N HIS A 63 10.12 -1.72 6.20
CA HIS A 63 11.34 -2.21 6.85
C HIS A 63 12.26 -2.93 5.87
N SER A 64 11.66 -3.64 4.91
CA SER A 64 12.35 -4.24 3.78
C SER A 64 11.72 -3.71 2.50
N PRO A 65 12.52 -3.35 1.49
CA PRO A 65 11.98 -2.95 0.20
C PRO A 65 11.20 -4.12 -0.42
N ILE A 66 10.07 -3.81 -1.04
CA ILE A 66 9.32 -4.81 -1.80
C ILE A 66 9.95 -5.08 -3.15
N SER A 67 9.83 -6.31 -3.59
CA SER A 67 10.33 -6.79 -4.87
C SER A 67 9.58 -6.08 -6.01
N HIS A 68 10.23 -5.91 -7.16
CA HIS A 68 9.58 -5.30 -8.33
C HIS A 68 8.34 -6.11 -8.78
N GLU A 69 8.38 -7.43 -8.64
CA GLU A 69 7.25 -8.33 -8.90
C GLU A 69 6.07 -8.04 -7.96
N GLU A 70 6.33 -7.83 -6.67
CA GLU A 70 5.31 -7.51 -5.66
C GLU A 70 4.65 -6.14 -5.89
N LEU A 71 5.43 -5.18 -6.38
CA LEU A 71 4.92 -3.87 -6.79
C LEU A 71 4.00 -3.98 -8.02
N VAL A 72 4.42 -4.75 -9.03
CA VAL A 72 3.64 -4.97 -10.27
C VAL A 72 2.35 -5.74 -10.00
N GLU A 73 2.36 -6.74 -9.10
CA GLU A 73 1.15 -7.45 -8.70
C GLU A 73 0.12 -6.54 -8.01
N THR A 74 0.60 -5.55 -7.25
CA THR A 74 -0.27 -4.60 -6.56
C THR A 74 -0.92 -3.61 -7.52
N VAL A 75 -0.21 -3.20 -8.58
CA VAL A 75 -0.77 -2.39 -9.68
C VAL A 75 -1.66 -3.24 -10.60
N GLY A 76 -1.28 -4.49 -10.86
CA GLY A 76 -1.97 -5.40 -11.76
C GLY A 76 -3.35 -5.85 -11.29
N ARG A 77 -3.65 -5.77 -9.98
CA ARG A 77 -5.00 -6.05 -9.44
C ARG A 77 -5.98 -4.90 -9.58
N ASP A 78 -5.51 -3.69 -9.85
CA ASP A 78 -6.35 -2.51 -10.10
C ASP A 78 -6.41 -2.14 -11.60
N LEU A 79 -5.61 -2.82 -12.43
CA LEU A 79 -5.77 -2.76 -13.87
C LEU A 79 -7.04 -3.55 -14.26
N PRO A 80 -7.99 -2.99 -15.02
CA PRO A 80 -8.91 -3.83 -15.78
C PRO A 80 -8.09 -4.87 -16.57
N PRO A 81 -8.61 -6.09 -16.78
CA PRO A 81 -7.87 -7.17 -17.44
C PRO A 81 -7.19 -6.61 -18.69
N PRO A 82 -5.93 -6.97 -18.96
CA PRO A 82 -5.17 -6.40 -20.06
C PRO A 82 -6.05 -6.47 -21.30
N LEU A 83 -6.31 -5.31 -21.92
CA LEU A 83 -7.04 -5.26 -23.17
C LEU A 83 -6.28 -6.16 -24.14
N THR A 84 -6.80 -7.36 -24.37
CA THR A 84 -6.33 -8.28 -25.39
C THR A 84 -6.49 -7.55 -26.71
N THR A 85 -5.46 -6.80 -27.09
CA THR A 85 -5.35 -6.25 -28.42
C THR A 85 -4.93 -7.43 -29.27
N SER A 86 -5.92 -8.20 -29.71
CA SER A 86 -5.75 -9.20 -30.72
C SER A 86 -5.32 -8.46 -31.99
N HIS A 87 -4.02 -8.30 -32.18
CA HIS A 87 -3.45 -7.94 -33.47
C HIS A 87 -3.65 -9.16 -34.38
N SER A 88 -4.87 -9.31 -34.89
CA SER A 88 -5.11 -10.12 -36.08
C SER A 88 -4.59 -9.31 -37.25
N VAL A 89 -3.34 -9.55 -37.61
CA VAL A 89 -2.76 -9.07 -38.87
C VAL A 89 -3.43 -9.89 -39.97
N LEU A 90 -4.21 -9.21 -40.81
CA LEU A 90 -4.73 -9.70 -42.08
C LEU A 90 -3.61 -9.79 -43.12
#